data_AF-A0A1H7GHM4-F1
#
_entry.id   AF-A0A1H7GHM4-F1
#
_cell.length_a   1.000
_cell.length_b   1.000
_cell.length_c   1.000
_cell.angle_alpha   90.00
_cell.angle_beta   90.00
_cell.angle_gamma   90.00
#
_symmetry.space_group_name_H-M   'P 1'
#
loop_
_entity.id
_entity.type
_entity.pdbx_description
1 polymer ?
#
loop_
_entity_poly.entity_id
_entity_poly.type
_entity_poly.pdbx_seq_one_letter_code
_entity_poly.pdbx_strand_id
1 'polypeptide(L)'
;MRVPRRFMRGNNAFATSYAGPDGEPIHNLDTGRLHMQRGGVPGGDVMARLSDVQALEALIVPATFGSRVLAAAAAVPVVVAWLSIGGFGAIGDGGHGIYKRVADTGTLEAWQFRSNANTVRWELVDERANLLQFGCKRDASADASPGIRAGVKYSAGRPLLGPMGQFLMGSAIDETVPMHVYGIGTGAGPGEASQSNSNCTQFLCNFANPSAFIARSIYPSIFRDFQVNVMPAFRSPTGGAAIQLIGTGANMANARVENVAFNEFHRGIYMLDASWHIVRGCYFGNWVADAIYSASTGIESGAGHITNNYFFGKATAAQTSCINLRHGYTIVAQNEIVGAQYGVKVEIANHAAGFLKIVDNTIEESFYNGVYVASVDPDPGLGAGAMFDISGNEFSNLYTGASYLGAINILERPGGGVWLTDFSICRNTTRSLCAAGASHIRVSAGQNGIISENVLQEMGGNNPNGIVVNGVGTNASLGANIQVLDTTFLGSFGTKFIFKAATVTWRQLMPMTTAEINAIAARDGSIAYAGDGQSDGSGNRVLTAGGVGTLALRRASIWSVMI
;
A
#
# COMPACT_ATOMS: atom_id res chain seq x y z
N MET A 1 -28.16 24.35 53.08
CA MET A 1 -29.59 23.99 53.04
C MET A 1 -30.33 25.16 52.40
N ARG A 2 -30.89 25.02 51.18
CA ARG A 2 -31.68 26.09 50.56
C ARG A 2 -33.06 26.14 51.23
N VAL A 3 -33.50 27.31 51.68
CA VAL A 3 -34.84 27.49 52.24
C VAL A 3 -35.85 27.35 51.09
N PRO A 4 -36.84 26.42 51.18
CA PRO A 4 -37.83 26.23 50.13
C PRO A 4 -38.61 27.52 49.90
N ARG A 5 -38.76 27.93 48.63
CA ARG A 5 -39.56 29.11 48.31
C ARG A 5 -41.04 28.79 48.50
N ARG A 6 -41.79 29.76 49.01
CA ARG A 6 -43.17 29.60 49.43
C ARG A 6 -44.10 30.25 48.41
N PHE A 7 -45.06 29.50 47.89
CA PHE A 7 -46.04 29.99 46.91
C PHE A 7 -47.47 29.63 47.36
N MET A 8 -48.45 30.53 47.14
CA MET A 8 -49.88 30.26 47.32
C MET A 8 -50.51 29.79 46.01
N ARG A 9 -51.47 28.87 46.08
CA ARG A 9 -52.22 28.32 44.94
C ARG A 9 -53.35 29.29 44.59
N GLY A 10 -53.03 30.33 43.82
CA GLY A 10 -54.06 30.97 42.99
C GLY A 10 -54.73 29.89 42.11
N ASN A 11 -56.02 30.04 41.78
CA ASN A 11 -56.86 28.99 41.18
C ASN A 11 -56.34 28.28 39.90
N ASN A 12 -55.21 28.72 39.33
CA ASN A 12 -54.57 28.09 38.18
C ASN A 12 -53.20 27.56 38.62
N ALA A 13 -52.99 26.24 38.49
CA ALA A 13 -51.79 25.51 38.92
C ALA A 13 -50.47 25.88 38.18
N PHE A 14 -50.45 26.99 37.44
CA PHE A 14 -49.32 27.46 36.64
C PHE A 14 -48.86 28.82 37.15
N ALA A 15 -47.64 28.91 37.70
CA ALA A 15 -47.00 30.19 37.94
C ALA A 15 -46.38 30.68 36.62
N THR A 16 -47.19 31.35 35.79
CA THR A 16 -46.79 31.85 34.47
C THR A 16 -45.56 32.75 34.48
N SER A 17 -45.20 33.33 35.63
CA SER A 17 -44.04 34.21 35.79
C SER A 17 -42.81 33.57 36.46
N TYR A 18 -42.86 32.30 36.89
CA TYR A 18 -41.76 31.68 37.61
C TYR A 18 -40.82 30.90 36.67
N ALA A 19 -39.51 31.16 36.79
CA ALA A 19 -38.44 30.54 35.99
C ALA A 19 -37.27 30.10 36.89
N GLY A 20 -37.56 29.26 37.90
CA GLY A 20 -36.50 28.58 38.65
C GLY A 20 -35.92 27.40 37.87
N PRO A 21 -34.79 26.82 38.33
CA PRO A 21 -34.25 25.58 37.76
C PRO A 21 -35.16 24.37 38.06
N ASP A 22 -35.10 23.36 37.20
CA ASP A 22 -35.83 22.10 37.38
C ASP A 22 -35.45 21.42 38.71
N GLY A 23 -36.43 20.84 39.41
CA GLY A 23 -36.20 20.16 40.70
C GLY A 23 -36.06 21.09 41.92
N GLU A 24 -36.32 22.40 41.78
CA GLU A 24 -36.31 23.30 42.94
C GLU A 24 -37.48 22.99 43.92
N PRO A 25 -37.21 22.84 45.24
CA PRO A 25 -38.25 22.58 46.22
C PRO A 25 -39.16 23.79 46.43
N ILE A 26 -40.46 23.59 46.21
CA ILE A 26 -41.50 24.60 46.36
C ILE A 26 -42.44 24.20 47.49
N HIS A 27 -42.56 25.04 48.51
CA HIS A 27 -43.49 24.82 49.59
C HIS A 27 -44.84 25.49 49.28
N ASN A 28 -45.88 24.67 49.11
CA ASN A 28 -47.23 25.13 48.87
C ASN A 28 -47.86 25.58 50.19
N LEU A 29 -48.19 26.86 50.29
CA LEU A 29 -48.74 27.44 51.51
C LEU A 29 -50.19 27.05 51.78
N ASP A 30 -50.95 26.68 50.74
CA ASP A 30 -52.38 26.38 50.88
C ASP A 30 -52.61 24.93 51.27
N THR A 31 -51.77 24.02 50.79
CA THR A 31 -51.85 22.59 51.13
C THR A 31 -50.89 22.17 52.23
N GLY A 32 -49.93 23.03 52.58
CA GLY A 32 -48.86 22.74 53.55
C GLY A 32 -47.88 21.65 53.08
N ARG A 33 -47.84 21.34 51.78
CA ARG A 33 -47.01 20.25 51.21
C ARG A 33 -45.83 20.80 50.42
N LEU A 34 -44.76 20.01 50.39
CA LEU A 34 -43.58 20.27 49.56
C LEU A 34 -43.79 19.65 48.17
N HIS A 35 -43.58 20.46 47.14
CA HIS A 35 -43.61 20.12 45.73
C HIS A 35 -42.25 20.41 45.09
N MET A 36 -42.09 20.09 43.81
CA MET A 36 -40.90 20.41 43.01
C MET A 36 -41.30 21.22 41.76
N GLN A 37 -40.43 22.10 41.29
CA GLN A 37 -40.60 22.72 39.97
C GLN A 37 -40.31 21.72 38.84
N ARG A 38 -41.18 21.71 37.83
CA ARG A 38 -41.01 21.00 36.55
C ARG A 38 -40.98 21.98 35.37
N GLY A 39 -39.91 21.96 34.59
CA GLY A 39 -39.65 22.85 33.45
C GLY A 39 -38.94 24.14 33.86
N GLY A 40 -37.67 24.29 33.45
CA GLY A 40 -36.82 25.45 33.74
C GLY A 40 -37.14 26.74 32.96
N VAL A 41 -38.37 26.89 32.47
CA VAL A 41 -38.84 28.03 31.66
C VAL A 41 -40.14 28.60 32.25
N PRO A 42 -40.43 29.91 32.04
CA PRO A 42 -41.69 30.52 32.47
C PRO A 42 -42.92 29.70 32.02
N GLY A 43 -43.76 29.31 32.98
CA GLY A 43 -44.93 28.44 32.73
C GLY A 43 -44.73 26.96 33.05
N GLY A 44 -43.59 26.56 33.64
CA GLY A 44 -43.39 25.23 34.21
C GLY A 44 -44.39 24.86 35.31
N ASP A 45 -44.58 23.56 35.54
CA ASP A 45 -45.43 23.04 36.61
C ASP A 45 -44.69 23.13 37.95
N VAL A 46 -44.94 24.25 38.63
CA VAL A 46 -44.38 24.61 39.95
C VAL A 46 -44.86 23.70 41.10
N MET A 47 -45.77 22.77 40.83
CA MET A 47 -46.35 21.90 41.85
C MET A 47 -46.26 20.42 41.47
N ALA A 48 -45.29 20.04 40.63
CA ALA A 48 -45.04 18.65 40.28
C ALA A 48 -44.73 17.84 41.54
N ARG A 49 -45.26 16.60 41.61
CA ARG A 49 -44.90 15.72 42.72
C ARG A 49 -43.43 15.36 42.58
N LEU A 50 -42.75 15.15 43.71
CA LEU A 50 -41.37 14.66 43.69
C LEU A 50 -41.24 13.38 42.86
N SER A 51 -42.24 12.50 42.90
CA SER A 51 -42.31 11.31 42.06
C SER A 51 -42.31 11.61 40.56
N ASP A 52 -42.93 12.72 40.14
CA ASP A 52 -43.08 13.10 38.74
C ASP A 52 -41.80 13.75 38.21
N VAL A 53 -41.10 14.50 39.07
CA VAL A 53 -39.77 15.05 38.78
C VAL A 53 -38.70 13.96 38.82
N GLN A 54 -38.74 13.04 39.79
CA GLN A 54 -37.83 11.90 39.84
C GLN A 54 -38.04 10.93 38.67
N ALA A 55 -39.29 10.75 38.19
CA ALA A 55 -39.56 10.02 36.95
C ALA A 55 -38.97 10.70 35.71
N LEU A 56 -38.79 12.02 35.75
CA LEU A 56 -38.17 12.85 34.71
C LEU A 56 -36.64 12.96 34.83
N GLU A 57 -36.07 12.94 36.03
CA GLU A 57 -34.62 12.86 36.24
C GLU A 57 -34.09 11.45 35.91
N ALA A 58 -34.89 10.41 36.16
CA ALA A 58 -34.65 9.05 35.65
C ALA A 58 -34.75 8.95 34.10
N LEU A 59 -35.26 9.98 33.44
CA LEU A 59 -35.47 10.08 31.99
C LEU A 59 -34.22 10.55 31.23
N ILE A 60 -33.22 11.11 31.93
CA ILE A 60 -32.01 11.70 31.34
C ILE A 60 -30.79 10.79 31.51
N VAL A 61 -30.84 9.80 32.42
CA VAL A 61 -29.74 8.85 32.61
C VAL A 61 -29.79 7.78 31.51
N PRO A 62 -28.71 7.59 30.73
CA PRO A 62 -28.64 6.48 29.78
C PRO A 62 -28.94 5.16 30.51
N ALA A 63 -29.97 4.44 30.07
CA ALA A 63 -30.22 3.10 30.57
C ALA A 63 -29.00 2.25 30.24
N THR A 64 -28.31 1.74 31.26
CA THR A 64 -27.06 1.01 31.09
C THR A 64 -27.31 -0.48 31.24
N PHE A 65 -26.98 -1.25 30.21
CA PHE A 65 -27.17 -2.70 30.18
C PHE A 65 -25.82 -3.42 30.06
N GLY A 66 -25.65 -4.57 30.71
CA GLY A 66 -24.41 -5.34 30.63
C GLY A 66 -24.15 -5.98 29.27
N SER A 67 -25.19 -6.20 28.46
CA SER A 67 -25.10 -6.78 27.12
C SER A 67 -26.29 -6.39 26.24
N ARG A 68 -26.16 -6.60 24.93
CA ARG A 68 -27.24 -6.40 23.97
C ARG A 68 -28.41 -7.36 24.19
N VAL A 69 -28.14 -8.57 24.67
CA VAL A 69 -29.19 -9.54 25.05
C VAL A 69 -30.02 -9.01 26.22
N LEU A 70 -29.37 -8.44 27.25
CA LEU A 70 -30.07 -7.85 28.38
C LEU A 70 -30.87 -6.61 27.96
N ALA A 71 -30.30 -5.76 27.10
CA ALA A 71 -31.02 -4.60 26.55
C ALA A 71 -32.24 -5.04 25.71
N ALA A 72 -32.11 -6.10 24.92
CA ALA A 72 -33.20 -6.63 24.10
C ALA A 72 -34.33 -7.23 24.94
N ALA A 73 -33.98 -7.91 26.04
CA ALA A 73 -34.93 -8.49 26.99
C ALA A 73 -35.59 -7.45 27.91
N ALA A 74 -35.00 -6.26 28.06
CA ALA A 74 -35.50 -5.23 28.95
C ALA A 74 -36.77 -4.55 28.40
N ALA A 75 -37.73 -4.30 29.29
CA ALA A 75 -38.85 -3.40 29.05
C ALA A 75 -38.38 -1.94 29.21
N VAL A 76 -37.72 -1.42 28.16
CA VAL A 76 -37.20 -0.04 28.17
C VAL A 76 -38.35 0.95 27.99
N PRO A 77 -38.57 1.91 28.91
CA PRO A 77 -39.63 2.90 28.78
C PRO A 77 -39.51 3.72 27.48
N VAL A 78 -40.66 4.06 26.88
CA VAL A 78 -40.76 4.86 25.64
C VAL A 78 -40.03 6.21 25.71
N VAL A 79 -39.83 6.72 26.92
CA VAL A 79 -39.18 8.01 27.17
C VAL A 79 -37.66 7.97 27.08
N VAL A 80 -37.05 6.78 27.10
CA VAL A 80 -35.60 6.62 26.96
C VAL A 80 -35.22 6.81 25.49
N ALA A 81 -34.41 7.84 25.21
CA ALA A 81 -33.92 8.13 23.86
C ALA A 81 -32.57 7.47 23.56
N TRP A 82 -31.79 7.16 24.60
CA TRP A 82 -30.44 6.61 24.50
C TRP A 82 -30.21 5.51 25.53
N LEU A 83 -29.48 4.47 25.12
CA LEU A 83 -28.98 3.45 26.03
C LEU A 83 -27.48 3.26 25.84
N SER A 84 -26.83 2.85 26.92
CA SER A 84 -25.43 2.42 26.91
C SER A 84 -25.39 0.92 27.15
N ILE A 85 -24.61 0.21 26.36
CA ILE A 85 -24.27 -1.19 26.62
C ILE A 85 -22.85 -1.17 27.17
N GLY A 86 -22.65 -1.67 28.39
CA GLY A 86 -21.42 -1.53 29.16
C GLY A 86 -20.36 -2.61 28.92
N GLY A 87 -20.63 -3.58 28.07
CA GLY A 87 -19.68 -4.65 27.81
C GLY A 87 -20.12 -5.62 26.74
N PHE A 88 -19.22 -6.55 26.43
CA PHE A 88 -19.48 -7.73 25.62
C PHE A 88 -19.83 -8.87 26.60
N GLY A 89 -21.08 -8.92 27.05
CA GLY A 89 -21.56 -9.85 28.07
C GLY A 89 -21.47 -11.33 27.66
N ALA A 90 -21.22 -11.62 26.39
CA ALA A 90 -20.72 -12.90 25.89
C ALA A 90 -19.88 -12.68 24.62
N ILE A 91 -19.05 -13.66 24.26
CA ILE A 91 -18.27 -13.63 23.02
C ILE A 91 -19.24 -13.59 21.82
N GLY A 92 -19.18 -12.52 21.00
CA GLY A 92 -20.00 -12.34 19.81
C GLY A 92 -21.36 -11.67 20.04
N ASP A 93 -21.59 -11.06 21.20
CA ASP A 93 -22.88 -10.44 21.54
C ASP A 93 -23.14 -9.07 20.91
N GLY A 94 -22.16 -8.49 20.22
CA GLY A 94 -22.32 -7.15 19.64
C GLY A 94 -22.25 -6.01 20.66
N GLY A 95 -21.82 -6.28 21.90
CA GLY A 95 -21.92 -5.39 23.04
C GLY A 95 -21.06 -4.11 22.99
N HIS A 96 -20.99 -3.40 24.11
CA HIS A 96 -20.23 -2.16 24.33
C HIS A 96 -20.47 -1.03 23.30
N GLY A 97 -21.44 -0.15 23.54
CA GLY A 97 -21.72 0.99 22.65
C GLY A 97 -22.90 1.85 23.10
N ILE A 98 -23.01 3.04 22.53
CA ILE A 98 -24.14 3.95 22.72
C ILE A 98 -25.15 3.70 21.60
N TYR A 99 -26.42 3.57 21.95
CA TYR A 99 -27.50 3.37 20.99
C TYR A 99 -28.57 4.42 21.15
N LYS A 100 -29.07 4.95 20.04
CA LYS A 100 -30.24 5.84 20.01
C LYS A 100 -31.48 5.05 19.63
N ARG A 101 -32.63 5.49 20.11
CA ARG A 101 -33.91 5.01 19.61
C ARG A 101 -34.17 5.54 18.19
N VAL A 102 -34.68 4.69 17.32
CA VAL A 102 -35.08 5.05 15.95
C VAL A 102 -36.49 4.56 15.65
N ALA A 103 -37.08 5.04 14.54
CA ALA A 103 -38.36 4.55 14.06
C ALA A 103 -38.28 3.04 13.78
N ASP A 104 -39.30 2.28 14.19
CA ASP A 104 -39.33 0.84 14.00
C ASP A 104 -39.90 0.46 12.62
N THR A 105 -39.11 0.68 11.57
CA THR A 105 -39.54 0.46 10.17
C THR A 105 -38.53 -0.36 9.38
N GLY A 106 -38.98 -1.41 8.67
CA GLY A 106 -38.12 -2.23 7.79
C GLY A 106 -37.31 -3.31 8.51
N THR A 107 -36.41 -3.96 7.78
CA THR A 107 -35.50 -5.01 8.28
C THR A 107 -34.45 -4.42 9.22
N LEU A 108 -34.08 -5.17 10.27
CA LEU A 108 -33.00 -4.76 11.18
C LEU A 108 -31.64 -4.92 10.49
N GLU A 109 -30.85 -3.86 10.54
CA GLU A 109 -29.43 -3.93 10.21
C GLU A 109 -28.64 -4.51 11.38
N ALA A 110 -27.43 -5.01 11.13
CA ALA A 110 -26.61 -5.67 12.15
C ALA A 110 -26.26 -4.77 13.35
N TRP A 111 -26.15 -3.46 13.13
CA TRP A 111 -25.93 -2.43 14.17
C TRP A 111 -27.21 -1.96 14.87
N GLN A 112 -28.33 -2.66 14.65
CA GLN A 112 -29.63 -2.33 15.21
C GLN A 112 -30.29 -3.53 15.88
N PHE A 113 -31.03 -3.30 16.96
CA PHE A 113 -31.81 -4.36 17.60
C PHE A 113 -33.16 -3.85 18.11
N ARG A 114 -34.05 -4.78 18.44
CA ARG A 114 -35.30 -4.46 19.10
C ARG A 114 -35.25 -4.82 20.58
N SER A 115 -35.76 -3.95 21.43
CA SER A 115 -36.08 -4.27 22.83
C SER A 115 -37.58 -4.52 23.00
N ASN A 116 -37.95 -5.13 24.12
CA ASN A 116 -39.33 -5.22 24.62
C ASN A 116 -40.32 -5.81 23.60
N ALA A 117 -40.30 -7.14 23.42
CA ALA A 117 -41.24 -7.87 22.54
C ALA A 117 -41.37 -7.31 21.10
N ASN A 118 -40.26 -6.79 20.54
CA ASN A 118 -40.19 -6.21 19.19
C ASN A 118 -40.91 -4.86 19.00
N THR A 119 -40.92 -3.98 19.99
CA THR A 119 -41.66 -2.69 19.90
C THR A 119 -40.78 -1.45 19.77
N VAL A 120 -39.49 -1.53 20.14
CA VAL A 120 -38.58 -0.38 20.11
C VAL A 120 -37.29 -0.77 19.41
N ARG A 121 -36.94 -0.04 18.35
CA ARG A 121 -35.69 -0.22 17.61
C ARG A 121 -34.61 0.72 18.12
N TRP A 122 -33.43 0.16 18.33
CA TRP A 122 -32.22 0.85 18.74
C TRP A 122 -31.17 0.77 17.65
N GLU A 123 -30.43 1.85 17.45
CA GLU A 123 -29.38 1.97 16.45
C GLU A 123 -28.07 2.40 17.12
N LEU A 124 -26.97 1.69 16.81
CA LEU A 124 -25.64 2.06 17.27
C LEU A 124 -25.28 3.48 16.79
N VAL A 125 -24.78 4.29 17.70
CA VAL A 125 -24.24 5.63 17.43
C VAL A 125 -22.87 5.69 18.07
N ASP A 126 -21.88 5.24 17.32
CA ASP A 126 -20.48 5.29 17.74
C ASP A 126 -19.66 6.01 16.66
N GLU A 127 -18.78 6.90 17.11
CA GLU A 127 -17.80 7.55 16.24
C GLU A 127 -16.63 6.62 15.91
N ARG A 128 -16.40 5.61 16.76
CA ARG A 128 -15.33 4.62 16.62
C ARG A 128 -15.88 3.21 16.77
N ALA A 129 -16.65 2.81 15.78
CA ALA A 129 -17.22 1.47 15.74
C ALA A 129 -16.12 0.41 15.82
N ASN A 130 -16.38 -0.68 16.53
CA ASN A 130 -15.45 -1.79 16.67
C ASN A 130 -16.08 -3.10 16.21
N LEU A 131 -15.29 -4.03 15.68
CA LEU A 131 -15.78 -5.29 15.10
C LEU A 131 -16.60 -6.12 16.10
N LEU A 132 -16.31 -6.04 17.39
CA LEU A 132 -17.04 -6.79 18.41
C LEU A 132 -18.48 -6.30 18.56
N GLN A 133 -18.79 -5.02 18.26
CA GLN A 133 -20.16 -4.47 18.23
C GLN A 133 -21.04 -5.11 17.13
N PHE A 134 -20.41 -5.74 16.14
CA PHE A 134 -21.08 -6.41 15.03
C PHE A 134 -21.08 -7.94 15.18
N GLY A 135 -20.76 -8.44 16.39
CA GLY A 135 -20.81 -9.86 16.73
C GLY A 135 -19.57 -10.67 16.33
N CYS A 136 -18.50 -10.00 15.88
CA CYS A 136 -17.25 -10.70 15.58
C CYS A 136 -16.64 -11.34 16.84
N LYS A 137 -16.04 -12.52 16.68
CA LYS A 137 -15.28 -13.20 17.73
C LYS A 137 -13.78 -13.09 17.46
N ARG A 138 -13.00 -12.87 18.53
CA ARG A 138 -11.56 -12.60 18.48
C ARG A 138 -10.67 -13.82 18.74
N ASP A 139 -11.25 -15.01 18.73
CA ASP A 139 -10.62 -16.30 19.04
C ASP A 139 -10.60 -17.26 17.85
N ALA A 140 -10.92 -16.76 16.65
CA ALA A 140 -11.10 -17.52 15.43
C ALA A 140 -12.08 -18.72 15.53
N SER A 141 -12.96 -18.75 16.53
CA SER A 141 -13.90 -19.87 16.74
C SER A 141 -15.11 -19.85 15.81
N ALA A 142 -15.42 -18.70 15.22
CA ALA A 142 -16.58 -18.52 14.35
C ALA A 142 -16.26 -17.55 13.21
N ASP A 143 -16.97 -17.71 12.10
CA ASP A 143 -16.88 -16.82 10.95
C ASP A 143 -17.30 -15.38 11.33
N ALA A 144 -16.33 -14.47 11.30
CA ALA A 144 -16.49 -13.05 11.55
C ALA A 144 -16.90 -12.27 10.29
N SER A 145 -16.90 -12.87 9.10
CA SER A 145 -17.16 -12.17 7.83
C SER A 145 -18.48 -11.40 7.82
N PRO A 146 -19.62 -11.94 8.30
CA PRO A 146 -20.87 -11.19 8.37
C PRO A 146 -20.78 -9.93 9.25
N GLY A 147 -20.09 -10.03 10.39
CA GLY A 147 -19.89 -8.91 11.32
C GLY A 147 -18.92 -7.86 10.77
N ILE A 148 -17.82 -8.27 10.12
CA ILE A 148 -16.88 -7.37 9.46
C ILE A 148 -17.60 -6.59 8.35
N ARG A 149 -18.38 -7.30 7.53
CA ARG A 149 -19.18 -6.69 6.45
C ARG A 149 -20.15 -5.65 6.98
N ALA A 150 -20.88 -6.00 8.04
CA ALA A 150 -21.78 -5.08 8.72
C ALA A 150 -21.06 -3.85 9.27
N GLY A 151 -19.89 -4.03 9.88
CA GLY A 151 -19.06 -2.94 10.39
C GLY A 151 -18.59 -2.00 9.29
N VAL A 152 -18.13 -2.54 8.16
CA VAL A 152 -17.71 -1.75 7.00
C VAL A 152 -18.87 -0.94 6.42
N LYS A 153 -20.06 -1.55 6.27
CA LYS A 153 -21.27 -0.85 5.80
C LYS A 153 -21.71 0.26 6.75
N TYR A 154 -21.68 -0.01 8.06
CA TYR A 154 -21.99 0.99 9.07
C TYR A 154 -21.00 2.15 9.05
N SER A 155 -19.71 1.85 8.97
CA SER A 155 -18.68 2.87 9.06
C SER A 155 -18.62 3.71 7.79
N ALA A 156 -18.80 3.10 6.60
CA ALA A 156 -18.90 3.77 5.29
C ALA A 156 -17.82 4.83 5.07
N GLY A 157 -16.55 4.46 5.30
CA GLY A 157 -15.41 5.39 5.24
C GLY A 157 -15.08 6.09 6.56
N ARG A 158 -15.73 5.71 7.67
CA ARG A 158 -15.28 6.04 9.03
C ARG A 158 -14.41 4.90 9.58
N PRO A 159 -13.47 5.18 10.51
CA PRO A 159 -12.65 4.16 11.14
C PRO A 159 -13.47 3.04 11.79
N LEU A 160 -13.17 1.80 11.40
CA LEU A 160 -13.67 0.56 11.99
C LEU A 160 -12.49 -0.15 12.68
N LEU A 161 -12.57 -0.27 14.01
CA LEU A 161 -11.52 -0.86 14.82
C LEU A 161 -11.70 -2.37 14.95
N GLY A 162 -10.73 -3.15 14.48
CA GLY A 162 -10.53 -4.53 14.91
C GLY A 162 -9.66 -4.55 16.16
N PRO A 163 -10.19 -4.88 17.36
CA PRO A 163 -9.35 -5.01 18.55
C PRO A 163 -8.38 -6.19 18.43
N MET A 164 -7.41 -6.28 19.34
CA MET A 164 -6.47 -7.42 19.39
C MET A 164 -7.20 -8.76 19.44
N GLY A 165 -6.69 -9.71 18.66
CA GLY A 165 -7.19 -11.06 18.54
C GLY A 165 -7.39 -11.48 17.09
N GLN A 166 -7.90 -12.69 16.92
CA GLN A 166 -8.00 -13.36 15.64
C GLN A 166 -9.45 -13.44 15.16
N PHE A 167 -9.71 -12.88 13.97
CA PHE A 167 -11.01 -12.88 13.31
C PHE A 167 -10.96 -13.87 12.14
N LEU A 168 -11.61 -15.02 12.33
CA LEU A 168 -11.76 -16.01 11.26
C LEU A 168 -12.67 -15.43 10.17
N MET A 169 -12.20 -15.38 8.93
CA MET A 169 -13.01 -15.00 7.78
C MET A 169 -13.34 -16.26 6.99
N GLY A 170 -14.63 -16.61 6.91
CA GLY A 170 -15.17 -17.65 6.04
C GLY A 170 -15.55 -17.16 4.64
N SER A 171 -15.55 -15.84 4.40
CA SER A 171 -15.79 -15.26 3.07
C SER A 171 -15.13 -13.88 2.90
N ALA A 172 -14.99 -13.46 1.64
CA ALA A 172 -14.46 -12.15 1.26
C ALA A 172 -15.40 -11.02 1.70
N ILE A 173 -14.84 -9.87 2.08
CA ILE A 173 -15.58 -8.62 2.32
C ILE A 173 -15.53 -7.80 1.04
N ASP A 174 -16.56 -7.92 0.19
CA ASP A 174 -16.71 -7.15 -1.04
C ASP A 174 -17.77 -6.06 -0.86
N GLU A 175 -17.36 -4.80 -0.87
CA GLU A 175 -18.27 -3.66 -0.66
C GLU A 175 -17.95 -2.49 -1.59
N THR A 176 -18.98 -1.73 -1.91
CA THR A 176 -18.90 -0.51 -2.74
C THR A 176 -18.70 0.78 -1.92
N VAL A 177 -18.65 0.66 -0.60
CA VAL A 177 -18.34 1.76 0.31
C VAL A 177 -16.84 1.81 0.60
N PRO A 178 -16.28 2.98 0.96
CA PRO A 178 -14.88 3.07 1.35
C PRO A 178 -14.64 2.26 2.64
N MET A 179 -13.55 1.49 2.68
CA MET A 179 -13.21 0.65 3.82
C MET A 179 -12.10 1.30 4.64
N HIS A 180 -12.35 1.66 5.89
CA HIS A 180 -11.38 2.27 6.79
C HIS A 180 -11.16 1.33 7.97
N VAL A 181 -10.32 0.30 7.79
CA VAL A 181 -10.11 -0.79 8.76
C VAL A 181 -8.80 -0.57 9.51
N TYR A 182 -8.90 -0.47 10.84
CA TYR A 182 -7.78 -0.24 11.74
C TYR A 182 -7.65 -1.41 12.70
N GLY A 183 -6.44 -1.92 12.90
CA GLY A 183 -6.13 -2.89 13.94
C GLY A 183 -5.44 -2.30 15.15
N ILE A 184 -4.90 -3.18 15.99
CA ILE A 184 -4.04 -2.89 17.12
C ILE A 184 -2.83 -3.82 17.01
N GLY A 185 -1.63 -3.28 17.25
CA GLY A 185 -0.37 -4.03 17.19
C GLY A 185 0.33 -3.86 15.85
N THR A 186 1.65 -4.03 15.86
CA THR A 186 2.47 -3.82 14.66
C THR A 186 2.14 -4.91 13.66
N GLY A 187 1.28 -4.59 12.71
CA GLY A 187 1.04 -5.43 11.54
C GLY A 187 2.31 -5.64 10.72
N ALA A 188 3.45 -5.01 11.01
CA ALA A 188 4.74 -5.32 10.39
C ALA A 188 5.47 -6.44 11.14
N GLY A 189 5.83 -7.53 10.44
CA GLY A 189 6.73 -8.58 10.95
C GLY A 189 6.43 -9.97 10.41
N PRO A 190 7.38 -10.92 10.53
CA PRO A 190 7.19 -12.30 10.12
C PRO A 190 6.16 -12.96 11.04
N GLY A 191 4.94 -13.12 10.54
CA GLY A 191 3.91 -13.97 11.13
C GLY A 191 3.63 -15.09 10.17
N GLU A 192 3.99 -16.32 10.52
CA GLU A 192 3.57 -17.47 9.70
C GLU A 192 2.03 -17.54 9.73
N ALA A 193 1.39 -17.91 8.61
CA ALA A 193 -0.07 -17.98 8.56
C ALA A 193 -0.70 -18.97 9.57
N SER A 194 0.09 -19.91 10.07
CA SER A 194 -0.28 -20.90 11.10
C SER A 194 -0.12 -20.39 12.52
N GLN A 195 0.60 -19.28 12.74
CA GLN A 195 0.85 -18.74 14.08
C GLN A 195 -0.35 -17.90 14.52
N SER A 196 -1.00 -18.34 15.59
CA SER A 196 -1.97 -17.52 16.29
C SER A 196 -1.25 -16.33 16.91
N ASN A 197 -1.50 -15.13 16.38
CA ASN A 197 -0.95 -13.90 16.93
C ASN A 197 -2.05 -13.12 17.63
N SER A 198 -2.31 -13.46 18.88
CA SER A 198 -3.28 -12.74 19.73
C SER A 198 -2.78 -11.38 20.22
N ASN A 199 -1.51 -11.04 19.95
CA ASN A 199 -0.91 -9.74 20.32
C ASN A 199 -1.18 -8.64 19.29
N CYS A 200 -1.86 -8.96 18.19
CA CYS A 200 -2.31 -7.98 17.22
C CYS A 200 -3.72 -8.31 16.72
N THR A 201 -4.28 -7.41 15.92
CA THR A 201 -5.48 -7.69 15.12
C THR A 201 -5.08 -8.56 13.93
N GLN A 202 -5.62 -9.78 13.87
CA GLN A 202 -5.32 -10.73 12.81
C GLN A 202 -6.61 -11.16 12.09
N PHE A 203 -6.68 -10.94 10.79
CA PHE A 203 -7.72 -11.49 9.93
C PHE A 203 -7.22 -12.81 9.32
N LEU A 204 -7.87 -13.92 9.66
CA LEU A 204 -7.48 -15.25 9.21
C LEU A 204 -8.48 -15.78 8.17
N CYS A 205 -8.08 -15.83 6.91
CA CYS A 205 -8.92 -16.30 5.81
C CYS A 205 -8.93 -17.84 5.75
N ASN A 206 -10.14 -18.40 5.84
CA ASN A 206 -10.44 -19.82 5.81
C ASN A 206 -11.37 -20.16 4.62
N PHE A 207 -11.04 -19.65 3.44
CA PHE A 207 -11.76 -19.90 2.20
C PHE A 207 -10.81 -19.80 1.00
N ALA A 208 -11.11 -20.58 -0.04
CA ALA A 208 -10.34 -20.60 -1.28
C ALA A 208 -10.85 -19.51 -2.25
N ASN A 209 -10.29 -18.30 -2.14
CA ASN A 209 -10.54 -17.13 -3.02
C ASN A 209 -11.99 -16.60 -3.12
N PRO A 210 -12.26 -15.33 -3.52
CA PRO A 210 -11.40 -14.33 -4.15
C PRO A 210 -11.14 -13.14 -3.19
N SER A 211 -9.90 -12.94 -2.78
CA SER A 211 -9.48 -11.81 -1.96
C SER A 211 -10.10 -11.68 -0.55
N ALA A 212 -9.38 -11.10 0.43
CA ALA A 212 -9.94 -10.93 1.79
C ALA A 212 -10.85 -9.68 1.86
N PHE A 213 -10.32 -8.55 1.42
CA PHE A 213 -11.04 -7.28 1.32
C PHE A 213 -11.09 -6.82 -0.14
N ILE A 214 -12.26 -6.46 -0.63
CA ILE A 214 -12.48 -5.89 -1.96
C ILE A 214 -13.23 -4.56 -1.81
N ALA A 215 -12.49 -3.46 -1.85
CA ALA A 215 -13.04 -2.11 -1.77
C ALA A 215 -13.28 -1.57 -3.19
N ARG A 216 -14.54 -1.33 -3.53
CA ARG A 216 -14.98 -0.85 -4.86
C ARG A 216 -15.54 0.57 -4.76
N SER A 217 -14.67 1.56 -4.74
CA SER A 217 -15.06 2.92 -4.39
C SER A 217 -14.18 3.94 -5.11
N ILE A 218 -14.77 5.09 -5.47
CA ILE A 218 -14.02 6.27 -5.94
C ILE A 218 -13.37 7.05 -4.78
N TYR A 219 -13.86 6.84 -3.56
CA TYR A 219 -13.36 7.45 -2.34
C TYR A 219 -12.27 6.58 -1.69
N PRO A 220 -11.37 7.19 -0.90
CA PRO A 220 -10.23 6.50 -0.30
C PRO A 220 -10.65 5.37 0.65
N SER A 221 -9.96 4.24 0.52
CA SER A 221 -9.97 3.16 1.52
C SER A 221 -8.63 3.12 2.25
N ILE A 222 -8.68 2.86 3.56
CA ILE A 222 -7.55 2.92 4.48
C ILE A 222 -7.49 1.59 5.25
N PHE A 223 -6.33 0.93 5.22
CA PHE A 223 -6.08 -0.33 5.94
C PHE A 223 -4.83 -0.16 6.78
N ARG A 224 -4.93 -0.33 8.10
CA ARG A 224 -3.81 -0.02 9.00
C ARG A 224 -3.66 -0.93 10.20
N ASP A 225 -2.41 -1.19 10.57
CA ASP A 225 -2.02 -1.70 11.89
C ASP A 225 -2.63 -3.09 12.21
N PHE A 226 -2.67 -4.00 11.24
CA PHE A 226 -3.18 -5.38 11.42
C PHE A 226 -2.41 -6.39 10.57
N GLN A 227 -2.66 -7.68 10.82
CA GLN A 227 -2.19 -8.78 9.99
C GLN A 227 -3.36 -9.41 9.23
N VAL A 228 -3.11 -9.81 7.99
CA VAL A 228 -4.07 -10.58 7.19
C VAL A 228 -3.34 -11.77 6.58
N ASN A 229 -3.85 -12.97 6.88
CA ASN A 229 -3.21 -14.25 6.55
C ASN A 229 -4.23 -15.18 5.90
N VAL A 230 -3.82 -16.00 4.94
CA VAL A 230 -4.61 -17.16 4.49
C VAL A 230 -4.07 -18.42 5.14
N MET A 231 -4.95 -19.27 5.67
CA MET A 231 -4.54 -20.61 6.08
C MET A 231 -3.88 -21.34 4.88
N PRO A 232 -2.69 -21.95 5.02
CA PRO A 232 -1.94 -22.50 3.88
C PRO A 232 -2.73 -23.45 2.96
N ALA A 233 -3.66 -24.24 3.53
CA ALA A 233 -4.53 -25.14 2.78
C ALA A 233 -5.49 -24.44 1.80
N PHE A 234 -5.72 -23.14 1.97
CA PHE A 234 -6.65 -22.33 1.18
C PHE A 234 -5.96 -21.30 0.30
N ARG A 235 -4.61 -21.27 0.28
CA ARG A 235 -3.87 -20.38 -0.62
C ARG A 235 -4.16 -20.73 -2.07
N SER A 236 -4.77 -19.81 -2.80
CA SER A 236 -5.07 -20.01 -4.22
C SER A 236 -3.80 -19.91 -5.08
N PRO A 237 -3.57 -20.87 -6.00
CA PRO A 237 -2.48 -20.77 -6.97
C PRO A 237 -2.79 -19.81 -8.13
N THR A 238 -4.07 -19.47 -8.38
CA THR A 238 -4.50 -18.86 -9.65
C THR A 238 -5.08 -17.44 -9.54
N GLY A 239 -5.35 -16.91 -8.34
CA GLY A 239 -5.91 -15.55 -8.24
C GLY A 239 -6.08 -15.02 -6.82
N GLY A 240 -6.63 -13.82 -6.70
CA GLY A 240 -6.98 -13.16 -5.44
C GLY A 240 -5.87 -12.31 -4.82
N ALA A 241 -6.26 -11.48 -3.85
CA ALA A 241 -5.37 -10.60 -3.10
C ALA A 241 -5.80 -10.46 -1.63
N ALA A 242 -4.91 -10.18 -0.69
CA ALA A 242 -5.38 -9.87 0.66
C ALA A 242 -6.24 -8.60 0.66
N ILE A 243 -5.78 -7.56 -0.02
CA ILE A 243 -6.52 -6.31 -0.20
C ILE A 243 -6.63 -6.01 -1.68
N GLN A 244 -7.84 -5.78 -2.15
CA GLN A 244 -8.15 -5.36 -3.50
C GLN A 244 -8.79 -3.97 -3.48
N LEU A 245 -8.15 -3.00 -4.14
CA LEU A 245 -8.57 -1.61 -4.24
C LEU A 245 -8.94 -1.33 -5.70
N ILE A 246 -10.21 -1.00 -5.95
CA ILE A 246 -10.75 -0.85 -7.30
C ILE A 246 -11.49 0.48 -7.42
N GLY A 247 -11.00 1.36 -8.30
CA GLY A 247 -11.76 2.53 -8.75
C GLY A 247 -12.95 2.11 -9.62
N THR A 248 -14.17 2.46 -9.21
CA THR A 248 -15.41 2.09 -9.95
C THR A 248 -15.95 3.27 -10.73
N GLY A 249 -15.82 3.23 -12.07
CA GLY A 249 -16.28 4.30 -12.97
C GLY A 249 -15.43 5.58 -12.93
N ALA A 250 -14.53 5.70 -11.97
CA ALA A 250 -13.48 6.69 -11.83
C ALA A 250 -12.39 6.16 -10.88
N ASN A 251 -11.30 6.91 -10.72
CA ASN A 251 -10.15 6.50 -9.94
C ASN A 251 -10.45 6.51 -8.44
N MET A 252 -9.97 5.50 -7.72
CA MET A 252 -9.92 5.53 -6.25
C MET A 252 -8.76 6.43 -5.82
N ALA A 253 -9.05 7.66 -5.42
CA ALA A 253 -8.00 8.58 -4.96
C ALA A 253 -7.60 8.30 -3.50
N ASN A 254 -6.31 8.47 -3.18
CA ASN A 254 -5.76 8.52 -1.82
C ASN A 254 -5.95 7.24 -1.00
N ALA A 255 -5.95 6.07 -1.64
CA ALA A 255 -5.98 4.80 -0.91
C ALA A 255 -4.71 4.59 -0.08
N ARG A 256 -4.83 3.99 1.11
CA ARG A 256 -3.70 3.80 2.04
C ARG A 256 -3.68 2.39 2.61
N VAL A 257 -2.50 1.78 2.58
CA VAL A 257 -2.22 0.51 3.25
C VAL A 257 -0.94 0.71 4.05
N GLU A 258 -1.06 0.78 5.37
CA GLU A 258 0.05 1.18 6.23
C GLU A 258 0.22 0.22 7.41
N ASN A 259 1.45 -0.26 7.66
CA ASN A 259 1.74 -1.17 8.78
C ASN A 259 0.88 -2.45 8.77
N VAL A 260 0.72 -3.06 7.60
CA VAL A 260 -0.03 -4.31 7.41
C VAL A 260 0.88 -5.46 6.99
N ALA A 261 0.69 -6.66 7.57
CA ALA A 261 1.37 -7.88 7.12
C ALA A 261 0.45 -8.73 6.28
N PHE A 262 1.04 -9.29 5.24
CA PHE A 262 0.40 -10.17 4.26
C PHE A 262 1.14 -11.50 4.23
N ASN A 263 0.45 -12.60 4.51
CA ASN A 263 1.05 -13.94 4.41
C ASN A 263 0.17 -14.93 3.67
N GLU A 264 0.80 -15.75 2.82
CA GLU A 264 0.19 -16.89 2.12
C GLU A 264 -0.94 -16.52 1.15
N PHE A 265 -0.87 -15.36 0.50
CA PHE A 265 -1.83 -14.97 -0.54
C PHE A 265 -1.32 -15.27 -1.95
N HIS A 266 -2.22 -15.27 -2.94
CA HIS A 266 -1.77 -15.18 -4.33
C HIS A 266 -1.12 -13.82 -4.61
N ARG A 267 -1.77 -12.73 -4.15
CA ARG A 267 -1.21 -11.38 -4.08
C ARG A 267 -1.39 -10.75 -2.71
N GLY A 268 -0.46 -9.91 -2.26
CA GLY A 268 -0.69 -9.11 -1.06
C GLY A 268 -1.73 -8.03 -1.32
N ILE A 269 -1.38 -7.10 -2.22
CA ILE A 269 -2.24 -5.99 -2.62
C ILE A 269 -2.48 -6.03 -4.13
N TYR A 270 -3.72 -5.84 -4.54
CA TYR A 270 -4.11 -5.62 -5.93
C TYR A 270 -4.78 -4.25 -6.07
N MET A 271 -4.22 -3.40 -6.92
CA MET A 271 -4.72 -2.07 -7.23
C MET A 271 -5.10 -2.00 -8.70
N LEU A 272 -6.35 -1.58 -8.95
CA LEU A 272 -6.84 -1.25 -10.29
C LEU A 272 -7.48 0.13 -10.22
N ASP A 273 -6.87 1.08 -10.94
CA ASP A 273 -7.31 2.48 -10.95
C ASP A 273 -7.30 3.13 -9.56
N ALA A 274 -6.27 2.81 -8.76
CA ALA A 274 -5.99 3.45 -7.48
C ALA A 274 -4.93 4.55 -7.66
N SER A 275 -5.37 5.81 -7.63
CA SER A 275 -4.53 6.98 -7.80
C SER A 275 -4.10 7.58 -6.47
N TRP A 276 -2.88 8.12 -6.44
CA TRP A 276 -2.22 8.62 -5.22
C TRP A 276 -2.29 7.64 -4.06
N HIS A 277 -2.05 6.36 -4.32
CA HIS A 277 -2.02 5.36 -3.26
C HIS A 277 -0.74 5.47 -2.43
N ILE A 278 -0.82 5.10 -1.14
CA ILE A 278 0.33 5.00 -0.24
C ILE A 278 0.38 3.59 0.32
N VAL A 279 1.45 2.86 0.05
CA VAL A 279 1.76 1.56 0.67
C VAL A 279 3.06 1.70 1.45
N ARG A 280 2.99 1.63 2.79
CA ARG A 280 4.18 1.82 3.63
C ARG A 280 4.20 1.04 4.93
N GLY A 281 5.39 0.70 5.41
CA GLY A 281 5.55 -0.05 6.65
C GLY A 281 4.97 -1.46 6.58
N CYS A 282 4.67 -1.97 5.39
CA CYS A 282 4.06 -3.27 5.21
C CYS A 282 5.10 -4.39 5.18
N TYR A 283 4.66 -5.58 5.56
CA TYR A 283 5.42 -6.83 5.46
C TYR A 283 4.73 -7.78 4.48
N PHE A 284 5.48 -8.34 3.53
CA PHE A 284 4.95 -9.30 2.57
C PHE A 284 5.71 -10.63 2.69
N GLY A 285 5.00 -11.73 2.93
CA GLY A 285 5.57 -13.07 3.03
C GLY A 285 4.82 -14.11 2.21
N ASN A 286 5.55 -15.03 1.59
CA ASN A 286 5.01 -16.26 0.97
C ASN A 286 3.85 -16.07 -0.03
N TRP A 287 3.89 -15.03 -0.87
CA TRP A 287 2.91 -14.86 -1.94
C TRP A 287 3.10 -15.86 -3.10
N VAL A 288 2.21 -15.90 -4.10
CA VAL A 288 2.36 -16.76 -5.30
C VAL A 288 2.69 -15.96 -6.55
N ALA A 289 1.92 -14.92 -6.88
CA ALA A 289 2.18 -14.07 -8.05
C ALA A 289 3.01 -12.85 -7.63
N ASP A 290 2.33 -11.76 -7.28
CA ASP A 290 2.94 -10.48 -6.96
C ASP A 290 2.62 -10.08 -5.51
N ALA A 291 3.59 -9.61 -4.72
CA ALA A 291 3.26 -9.07 -3.40
C ALA A 291 2.41 -7.80 -3.54
N ILE A 292 2.77 -6.90 -4.46
CA ILE A 292 1.95 -5.76 -4.88
C ILE A 292 1.78 -5.81 -6.40
N TYR A 293 0.53 -5.76 -6.85
CA TYR A 293 0.18 -5.55 -8.26
C TYR A 293 -0.59 -4.26 -8.41
N SER A 294 -0.11 -3.36 -9.25
CA SER A 294 -0.77 -2.09 -9.55
C SER A 294 -0.93 -1.91 -11.05
N ALA A 295 -2.18 -1.77 -11.48
CA ALA A 295 -2.54 -1.57 -12.87
C ALA A 295 -3.54 -0.42 -13.00
N SER A 296 -3.64 0.08 -14.23
CA SER A 296 -4.59 1.14 -14.54
C SER A 296 -5.16 1.00 -15.95
N THR A 297 -6.36 1.55 -16.13
CA THR A 297 -7.09 1.64 -17.39
C THR A 297 -6.96 3.01 -18.05
N GLY A 298 -6.24 3.96 -17.43
CA GLY A 298 -6.08 5.34 -17.91
C GLY A 298 -4.80 6.02 -17.42
N ILE A 299 -4.47 7.16 -18.04
CA ILE A 299 -3.15 7.82 -17.90
C ILE A 299 -2.86 8.29 -16.46
N GLU A 300 -3.85 8.86 -15.79
CA GLU A 300 -3.71 9.42 -14.43
C GLU A 300 -4.24 8.47 -13.35
N SER A 301 -4.71 7.29 -13.75
CA SER A 301 -5.44 6.39 -12.86
C SER A 301 -4.55 5.44 -12.06
N GLY A 302 -3.26 5.40 -12.36
CA GLY A 302 -2.23 4.77 -11.54
C GLY A 302 -1.18 5.78 -11.12
N ALA A 303 -1.06 6.03 -9.81
CA ALA A 303 0.00 6.86 -9.24
C ALA A 303 0.12 6.57 -7.74
N GLY A 304 1.32 6.65 -7.17
CA GLY A 304 1.45 6.39 -5.74
C GLY A 304 2.87 6.24 -5.23
N HIS A 305 2.95 5.91 -3.95
CA HIS A 305 4.18 5.76 -3.20
C HIS A 305 4.17 4.37 -2.55
N ILE A 306 5.16 3.56 -2.90
CA ILE A 306 5.42 2.25 -2.29
C ILE A 306 6.76 2.36 -1.57
N THR A 307 6.72 2.57 -0.25
CA THR A 307 7.92 2.95 0.50
C THR A 307 8.06 2.31 1.85
N ASN A 308 9.28 2.07 2.33
CA ASN A 308 9.53 1.55 3.69
C ASN A 308 8.79 0.23 3.95
N ASN A 309 8.76 -0.67 2.96
CA ASN A 309 8.18 -2.00 3.10
C ASN A 309 9.28 -3.06 3.11
N TYR A 310 8.98 -4.20 3.74
CA TYR A 310 9.84 -5.38 3.75
C TYR A 310 9.16 -6.53 2.97
N PHE A 311 9.86 -7.06 1.98
CA PHE A 311 9.40 -8.17 1.15
C PHE A 311 10.27 -9.40 1.39
N PHE A 312 9.65 -10.47 1.85
CA PHE A 312 10.30 -11.74 2.12
C PHE A 312 9.78 -12.83 1.17
N GLY A 313 10.32 -12.80 -0.04
CA GLY A 313 10.09 -13.79 -1.08
C GLY A 313 11.05 -14.98 -0.97
N LYS A 314 10.67 -16.06 -1.63
CA LYS A 314 11.53 -17.21 -1.93
C LYS A 314 12.29 -16.90 -3.22
N ALA A 315 13.59 -17.13 -3.20
CA ALA A 315 14.49 -16.99 -4.35
C ALA A 315 14.27 -18.12 -5.39
N THR A 316 13.06 -18.19 -5.94
CA THR A 316 12.59 -19.26 -6.83
C THR A 316 11.75 -18.68 -7.96
N ALA A 317 11.65 -19.41 -9.08
CA ALA A 317 10.78 -19.03 -10.18
C ALA A 317 9.27 -19.16 -9.87
N ALA A 318 8.86 -19.62 -8.67
CA ALA A 318 7.44 -19.76 -8.35
C ALA A 318 6.76 -18.43 -8.03
N GLN A 319 7.50 -17.45 -7.51
CA GLN A 319 7.00 -16.12 -7.17
C GLN A 319 7.34 -15.11 -8.25
N THR A 320 6.36 -14.45 -8.83
CA THR A 320 6.58 -13.53 -9.96
C THR A 320 7.33 -12.28 -9.52
N SER A 321 6.77 -11.43 -8.66
CA SER A 321 7.45 -10.19 -8.30
C SER A 321 7.15 -9.73 -6.88
N CYS A 322 8.03 -8.92 -6.31
CA CYS A 322 7.67 -8.19 -5.10
C CYS A 322 6.73 -7.03 -5.45
N ILE A 323 7.07 -6.26 -6.48
CA ILE A 323 6.26 -5.14 -6.95
C ILE A 323 6.08 -5.26 -8.47
N ASN A 324 4.83 -5.27 -8.94
CA ASN A 324 4.46 -5.22 -10.35
C ASN A 324 3.68 -3.93 -10.65
N LEU A 325 4.23 -3.09 -11.52
CA LEU A 325 3.63 -1.84 -11.97
C LEU A 325 3.32 -1.93 -13.46
N ARG A 326 2.05 -1.70 -13.83
CA ARG A 326 1.63 -1.63 -15.24
C ARG A 326 1.29 -0.22 -15.71
N HIS A 327 1.77 0.79 -14.98
CA HIS A 327 1.56 2.20 -15.23
C HIS A 327 2.75 3.03 -14.71
N GLY A 328 2.75 4.34 -15.00
CA GLY A 328 3.74 5.30 -14.48
C GLY A 328 3.31 5.97 -13.16
N TYR A 329 3.80 7.18 -12.95
CA TYR A 329 3.52 8.10 -11.83
C TYR A 329 3.68 7.49 -10.44
N THR A 330 4.63 6.55 -10.30
CA THR A 330 4.83 5.79 -9.07
C THR A 330 6.26 5.91 -8.58
N ILE A 331 6.41 6.09 -7.27
CA ILE A 331 7.70 6.09 -6.56
C ILE A 331 7.78 4.80 -5.75
N VAL A 332 8.77 3.97 -6.06
CA VAL A 332 9.19 2.81 -5.29
C VAL A 332 10.49 3.16 -4.58
N ALA A 333 10.44 3.39 -3.26
CA ALA A 333 11.63 3.86 -2.56
C ALA A 333 11.82 3.31 -1.15
N GLN A 334 13.07 3.15 -0.72
CA GLN A 334 13.39 2.76 0.67
C GLN A 334 12.73 1.43 1.07
N ASN A 335 12.60 0.50 0.14
CA ASN A 335 12.11 -0.84 0.44
C ASN A 335 13.29 -1.80 0.60
N GLU A 336 13.09 -2.82 1.43
CA GLU A 336 13.98 -3.96 1.55
C GLU A 336 13.29 -5.15 0.88
N ILE A 337 13.88 -5.61 -0.23
CA ILE A 337 13.26 -6.56 -1.15
C ILE A 337 14.13 -7.80 -1.22
N VAL A 338 13.59 -8.97 -0.86
CA VAL A 338 14.32 -10.23 -0.91
C VAL A 338 13.52 -11.28 -1.71
N GLY A 339 14.15 -11.91 -2.70
CA GLY A 339 13.57 -13.04 -3.44
C GLY A 339 12.68 -12.67 -4.64
N ALA A 340 11.78 -13.60 -5.01
CA ALA A 340 10.94 -13.61 -6.22
C ALA A 340 11.73 -13.64 -7.55
N GLN A 341 11.04 -13.73 -8.70
CA GLN A 341 11.70 -13.60 -10.01
C GLN A 341 12.21 -12.18 -10.23
N TYR A 342 11.42 -11.20 -9.84
CA TYR A 342 11.71 -9.78 -10.00
C TYR A 342 11.56 -9.04 -8.68
N GLY A 343 12.53 -8.22 -8.31
CA GLY A 343 12.36 -7.27 -7.21
C GLY A 343 11.28 -6.25 -7.56
N VAL A 344 11.54 -5.44 -8.59
CA VAL A 344 10.56 -4.51 -9.18
C VAL A 344 10.37 -4.85 -10.65
N LYS A 345 9.13 -5.14 -11.03
CA LYS A 345 8.70 -5.43 -12.39
C LYS A 345 7.84 -4.27 -12.89
N VAL A 346 8.24 -3.68 -14.01
CA VAL A 346 7.50 -2.62 -14.69
C VAL A 346 7.10 -3.12 -16.08
N GLU A 347 5.82 -3.22 -16.32
CA GLU A 347 5.22 -3.68 -17.59
C GLU A 347 4.21 -2.64 -18.08
N ILE A 348 4.70 -1.56 -18.68
CA ILE A 348 3.85 -0.46 -19.14
C ILE A 348 2.83 -0.99 -20.15
N ALA A 349 1.56 -0.78 -19.83
CA ALA A 349 0.43 -1.29 -20.57
C ALA A 349 -0.73 -0.28 -20.62
N ASN A 350 -1.59 -0.42 -21.63
CA ASN A 350 -2.84 0.27 -21.95
C ASN A 350 -2.76 1.77 -22.18
N HIS A 351 -1.74 2.45 -21.66
CA HIS A 351 -1.54 3.88 -21.82
C HIS A 351 -0.08 4.28 -21.61
N ALA A 352 0.27 5.47 -22.09
CA ALA A 352 1.59 6.04 -21.82
C ALA A 352 1.83 6.22 -20.31
N ALA A 353 3.04 5.92 -19.88
CA ALA A 353 3.56 6.17 -18.55
C ALA A 353 4.51 7.37 -18.58
N GLY A 354 4.22 8.37 -17.75
CA GLY A 354 5.19 9.41 -17.45
C GLY A 354 6.16 8.96 -16.36
N PHE A 355 6.49 9.90 -15.48
CA PHE A 355 7.38 9.78 -14.32
C PHE A 355 7.33 8.43 -13.57
N LEU A 356 8.45 7.75 -13.42
CA LEU A 356 8.55 6.55 -12.57
C LEU A 356 9.90 6.56 -11.84
N LYS A 357 9.89 6.33 -10.52
CA LYS A 357 11.11 6.29 -9.71
C LYS A 357 11.25 4.97 -8.98
N ILE A 358 12.42 4.35 -9.10
CA ILE A 358 12.84 3.20 -8.30
C ILE A 358 14.15 3.62 -7.63
N VAL A 359 14.07 4.08 -6.38
CA VAL A 359 15.21 4.75 -5.74
C VAL A 359 15.47 4.30 -4.31
N ASP A 360 16.74 4.24 -3.92
CA ASP A 360 17.15 3.95 -2.54
C ASP A 360 16.55 2.64 -1.98
N ASN A 361 16.36 1.62 -2.81
CA ASN A 361 15.92 0.29 -2.36
C ASN A 361 17.12 -0.65 -2.20
N THR A 362 17.01 -1.59 -1.26
CA THR A 362 17.89 -2.77 -1.18
C THR A 362 17.16 -3.95 -1.83
N ILE A 363 17.74 -4.53 -2.88
CA ILE A 363 17.12 -5.60 -3.67
C ILE A 363 18.05 -6.80 -3.70
N GLU A 364 17.63 -7.87 -3.04
CA GLU A 364 18.42 -9.06 -2.82
C GLU A 364 17.79 -10.32 -3.44
N GLU A 365 18.65 -11.22 -3.92
CA GLU A 365 18.32 -12.61 -4.23
C GLU A 365 17.13 -12.81 -5.19
N SER A 366 16.90 -11.86 -6.09
CA SER A 366 15.92 -12.01 -7.16
C SER A 366 16.38 -13.08 -8.16
N PHE A 367 15.49 -13.97 -8.58
CA PHE A 367 15.84 -15.11 -9.42
C PHE A 367 16.20 -14.73 -10.87
N TYR A 368 15.57 -13.70 -11.44
CA TYR A 368 15.87 -13.21 -12.80
C TYR A 368 16.46 -11.80 -12.81
N ASN A 369 15.76 -10.79 -12.25
CA ASN A 369 16.27 -9.41 -12.26
C ASN A 369 15.93 -8.66 -10.98
N GLY A 370 16.79 -7.72 -10.59
CA GLY A 370 16.44 -6.78 -9.53
C GLY A 370 15.32 -5.83 -9.99
N VAL A 371 15.56 -5.12 -11.09
CA VAL A 371 14.59 -4.28 -11.79
C VAL A 371 14.42 -4.77 -13.23
N TYR A 372 13.18 -5.05 -13.60
CA TYR A 372 12.77 -5.42 -14.94
C TYR A 372 11.83 -4.36 -15.50
N VAL A 373 12.10 -3.87 -16.70
CA VAL A 373 11.28 -2.86 -17.36
C VAL A 373 10.98 -3.27 -18.79
N ALA A 374 9.70 -3.29 -19.16
CA ALA A 374 9.24 -3.54 -20.51
C ALA A 374 7.99 -2.72 -20.86
N SER A 375 7.81 -2.41 -22.14
CA SER A 375 6.51 -2.10 -22.72
C SER A 375 5.88 -3.41 -23.18
N VAL A 376 4.70 -3.74 -22.67
CA VAL A 376 4.00 -4.98 -23.06
C VAL A 376 2.95 -4.76 -24.15
N ASP A 377 2.70 -3.50 -24.56
CA ASP A 377 1.78 -3.22 -25.66
C ASP A 377 2.40 -3.22 -27.06
N PRO A 378 1.74 -3.87 -28.03
CA PRO A 378 2.12 -3.84 -29.44
C PRO A 378 1.72 -2.54 -30.14
N ASP A 379 0.94 -1.66 -29.52
CA ASP A 379 0.66 -0.29 -30.02
C ASP A 379 1.64 0.78 -29.47
N PRO A 380 2.39 1.51 -30.32
CA PRO A 380 3.36 2.52 -29.89
C PRO A 380 2.78 3.65 -29.05
N GLY A 381 1.49 3.95 -29.16
CA GLY A 381 0.84 4.98 -28.34
C GLY A 381 0.48 4.51 -26.92
N LEU A 382 0.27 3.20 -26.72
CA LEU A 382 -0.32 2.64 -25.50
C LEU A 382 0.69 1.99 -24.55
N GLY A 383 1.97 1.91 -24.96
CA GLY A 383 3.07 1.38 -24.14
C GLY A 383 4.26 2.34 -23.97
N ALA A 384 4.08 3.62 -24.31
CA ALA A 384 5.16 4.61 -24.22
C ALA A 384 5.53 4.92 -22.76
N GLY A 385 6.81 5.14 -22.50
CA GLY A 385 7.36 5.50 -21.19
C GLY A 385 8.21 6.77 -21.29
N ALA A 386 8.23 7.58 -20.24
CA ALA A 386 9.10 8.77 -20.15
C ALA A 386 9.50 9.05 -18.70
N MET A 387 10.66 9.69 -18.51
CA MET A 387 11.13 10.16 -17.21
C MET A 387 11.29 9.05 -16.16
N PHE A 388 11.95 7.95 -16.55
CA PHE A 388 12.22 6.83 -15.63
C PHE A 388 13.53 7.07 -14.89
N ASP A 389 13.53 6.89 -13.58
CA ASP A 389 14.72 7.06 -12.75
C ASP A 389 14.94 5.83 -11.87
N ILE A 390 16.06 5.15 -12.09
CA ILE A 390 16.50 3.99 -11.32
C ILE A 390 17.82 4.37 -10.66
N SER A 391 17.78 4.86 -9.42
CA SER A 391 18.97 5.45 -8.80
C SER A 391 19.16 5.16 -7.32
N GLY A 392 20.42 5.08 -6.88
CA GLY A 392 20.73 4.91 -5.46
C GLY A 392 20.34 3.54 -4.88
N ASN A 393 20.00 2.57 -5.72
CA ASN A 393 19.62 1.24 -5.24
C ASN A 393 20.87 0.37 -5.00
N GLU A 394 20.74 -0.54 -4.04
CA GLU A 394 21.71 -1.61 -3.78
C GLU A 394 21.15 -2.94 -4.29
N PHE A 395 21.94 -3.66 -5.08
CA PHE A 395 21.59 -4.97 -5.60
C PHE A 395 22.57 -6.01 -5.07
N SER A 396 22.06 -7.05 -4.42
CA SER A 396 22.87 -8.15 -3.90
C SER A 396 22.32 -9.49 -4.39
N ASN A 397 23.14 -10.32 -5.05
CA ASN A 397 22.67 -11.62 -5.49
C ASN A 397 23.80 -12.65 -5.50
N LEU A 398 23.75 -13.60 -4.58
CA LEU A 398 24.80 -14.61 -4.40
C LEU A 398 24.28 -16.02 -4.64
N TYR A 399 23.01 -16.30 -4.34
CA TYR A 399 22.49 -17.68 -4.35
C TYR A 399 21.84 -18.09 -5.66
N THR A 400 21.30 -17.15 -6.44
CA THR A 400 20.56 -17.46 -7.68
C THR A 400 21.38 -17.31 -8.97
N GLY A 401 22.71 -17.16 -8.85
CA GLY A 401 23.53 -16.62 -9.92
C GLY A 401 23.60 -17.40 -11.24
N ALA A 402 23.15 -18.66 -11.29
CA ALA A 402 23.01 -19.37 -12.56
C ALA A 402 21.80 -18.91 -13.40
N SER A 403 20.78 -18.32 -12.77
CA SER A 403 19.55 -17.83 -13.42
C SER A 403 19.45 -16.30 -13.44
N TYR A 404 20.22 -15.62 -12.60
CA TYR A 404 20.18 -14.17 -12.49
C TYR A 404 20.72 -13.47 -13.75
N LEU A 405 19.85 -12.70 -14.41
CA LEU A 405 20.10 -12.04 -15.68
C LEU A 405 20.68 -10.63 -15.52
N GLY A 406 20.58 -10.02 -14.33
CA GLY A 406 21.13 -8.70 -14.07
C GLY A 406 20.38 -7.87 -13.03
N ALA A 407 21.05 -6.83 -12.54
CA ALA A 407 20.45 -5.86 -11.63
C ALA A 407 19.34 -5.06 -12.30
N ILE A 408 19.59 -4.53 -13.51
CA ILE A 408 18.63 -3.69 -14.22
C ILE A 408 18.53 -4.15 -15.67
N ASN A 409 17.31 -4.40 -16.14
CA ASN A 409 17.05 -4.82 -17.51
C ASN A 409 15.87 -4.04 -18.11
N ILE A 410 16.16 -3.18 -19.09
CA ILE A 410 15.18 -2.46 -19.90
C ILE A 410 15.09 -3.15 -21.26
N LEU A 411 13.94 -3.75 -21.56
CA LEU A 411 13.74 -4.57 -22.73
C LEU A 411 13.23 -3.81 -23.96
N GLU A 412 13.44 -4.43 -25.11
CA GLU A 412 12.77 -4.04 -26.34
C GLU A 412 11.27 -4.24 -26.25
N ARG A 413 10.57 -3.36 -26.96
CA ARG A 413 9.14 -3.47 -27.16
C ARG A 413 8.83 -4.55 -28.18
N PRO A 414 7.79 -5.38 -27.96
CA PRO A 414 7.26 -6.24 -29.01
C PRO A 414 6.90 -5.42 -30.25
N GLY A 415 7.49 -5.77 -31.41
CA GLY A 415 7.32 -5.02 -32.67
C GLY A 415 8.34 -3.88 -32.90
N GLY A 416 9.23 -3.62 -31.94
CA GLY A 416 10.30 -2.63 -32.04
C GLY A 416 9.86 -1.19 -31.82
N GLY A 417 10.76 -0.25 -32.16
CA GLY A 417 10.54 1.19 -32.00
C GLY A 417 10.92 1.71 -30.62
N VAL A 418 11.35 2.97 -30.58
CA VAL A 418 11.67 3.66 -29.32
C VAL A 418 10.39 3.91 -28.55
N TRP A 419 10.28 3.30 -27.36
CA TRP A 419 9.12 3.47 -26.48
C TRP A 419 9.44 4.28 -25.22
N LEU A 420 10.72 4.36 -24.82
CA LEU A 420 11.17 5.06 -23.62
C LEU A 420 11.93 6.35 -23.99
N THR A 421 11.39 7.53 -23.72
CA THR A 421 11.95 8.79 -24.25
C THR A 421 13.00 9.47 -23.39
N ASP A 422 13.03 9.21 -22.08
CA ASP A 422 13.99 9.78 -21.13
C ASP A 422 14.16 8.83 -19.95
N PHE A 423 15.39 8.53 -19.58
CA PHE A 423 15.67 7.67 -18.42
C PHE A 423 17.02 7.96 -17.76
N SER A 424 17.12 7.67 -16.45
CA SER A 424 18.36 7.69 -15.69
C SER A 424 18.56 6.36 -14.94
N ILE A 425 19.79 5.85 -15.00
CA ILE A 425 20.27 4.70 -14.24
C ILE A 425 21.55 5.15 -13.53
N CYS A 426 21.41 5.67 -12.31
CA CYS A 426 22.48 6.44 -11.67
C CYS A 426 22.81 5.98 -10.25
N ARG A 427 24.09 5.95 -9.88
CA ARG A 427 24.50 5.72 -8.48
C ARG A 427 23.97 4.42 -7.88
N ASN A 428 23.73 3.39 -8.70
CA ASN A 428 23.38 2.08 -8.19
C ASN A 428 24.66 1.31 -7.85
N THR A 429 24.60 0.53 -6.78
CA THR A 429 25.67 -0.39 -6.39
C THR A 429 25.18 -1.81 -6.62
N THR A 430 25.95 -2.61 -7.36
CA THR A 430 25.68 -4.04 -7.52
C THR A 430 26.79 -4.85 -6.89
N ARG A 431 26.41 -5.93 -6.22
CA ARG A 431 27.30 -6.98 -5.71
C ARG A 431 26.63 -8.32 -6.02
N SER A 432 26.86 -8.83 -7.23
CA SER A 432 26.08 -9.95 -7.75
C SER A 432 26.94 -10.98 -8.45
N LEU A 433 26.46 -12.22 -8.42
CA LEU A 433 26.87 -13.32 -9.28
C LEU A 433 25.84 -13.40 -10.42
N CYS A 434 26.16 -12.88 -11.60
CA CYS A 434 25.24 -13.00 -12.75
C CYS A 434 25.51 -14.29 -13.55
N ALA A 435 24.51 -14.73 -14.31
CA ALA A 435 24.64 -15.89 -15.18
C ALA A 435 25.62 -15.63 -16.34
N ALA A 436 26.17 -16.69 -16.95
CA ALA A 436 27.03 -16.54 -18.11
C ALA A 436 26.27 -15.86 -19.27
N GLY A 437 26.88 -14.84 -19.88
CA GLY A 437 26.26 -14.03 -20.95
C GLY A 437 25.19 -13.02 -20.48
N ALA A 438 24.86 -13.01 -19.19
CA ALA A 438 24.03 -11.97 -18.57
C ALA A 438 24.75 -10.62 -18.51
N SER A 439 24.12 -9.63 -17.91
CA SER A 439 24.67 -8.28 -17.80
C SER A 439 24.18 -7.60 -16.53
N HIS A 440 25.05 -6.89 -15.82
CA HIS A 440 24.63 -6.13 -14.64
C HIS A 440 23.60 -5.06 -15.00
N ILE A 441 23.83 -4.30 -16.06
CA ILE A 441 22.87 -3.33 -16.61
C ILE A 441 22.66 -3.62 -18.10
N ARG A 442 21.40 -3.79 -18.50
CA ARG A 442 21.01 -3.89 -19.91
C ARG A 442 19.97 -2.85 -20.27
N VAL A 443 20.24 -2.15 -21.36
CA VAL A 443 19.30 -1.25 -22.01
C VAL A 443 19.19 -1.66 -23.47
N SER A 444 18.07 -2.29 -23.80
CA SER A 444 17.75 -2.68 -25.17
C SER A 444 16.74 -1.74 -25.84
N ALA A 445 16.14 -0.81 -25.10
CA ALA A 445 15.29 0.23 -25.67
C ALA A 445 15.41 1.57 -24.92
N GLY A 446 15.17 2.65 -25.65
CA GLY A 446 15.07 4.01 -25.12
C GLY A 446 15.92 5.03 -25.86
N GLN A 447 15.78 6.30 -25.48
CA GLN A 447 16.58 7.43 -25.97
C GLN A 447 16.79 8.45 -24.84
N ASN A 448 17.68 9.43 -25.05
CA ASN A 448 18.02 10.49 -24.07
C ASN A 448 18.34 9.94 -22.67
N GLY A 449 18.96 8.76 -22.62
CA GLY A 449 19.25 8.05 -21.39
C GLY A 449 20.56 8.49 -20.75
N ILE A 450 20.64 8.45 -19.42
CA ILE A 450 21.90 8.63 -18.68
C ILE A 450 22.14 7.39 -17.83
N ILE A 451 23.30 6.75 -18.00
CA ILE A 451 23.78 5.63 -17.18
C ILE A 451 25.08 6.09 -16.54
N SER A 452 25.05 6.48 -15.26
CA SER A 452 26.23 7.12 -14.65
C SER A 452 26.51 6.79 -13.20
N GLU A 453 27.77 6.89 -12.80
CA GLU A 453 28.19 6.79 -11.39
C GLU A 453 27.78 5.47 -10.71
N ASN A 454 27.57 4.40 -11.48
CA ASN A 454 27.24 3.09 -10.93
C ASN A 454 28.51 2.36 -10.47
N VAL A 455 28.40 1.54 -9.43
CA VAL A 455 29.47 0.65 -8.97
C VAL A 455 29.02 -0.79 -9.22
N LEU A 456 29.69 -1.46 -10.15
CA LEU A 456 29.33 -2.81 -10.56
C LEU A 456 30.36 -3.82 -10.05
N GLN A 457 29.99 -4.65 -9.09
CA GLN A 457 30.86 -5.70 -8.55
C GLN A 457 30.36 -7.09 -8.96
N GLU A 458 31.14 -7.76 -9.80
CA GLU A 458 30.94 -9.18 -10.12
C GLU A 458 31.62 -10.06 -9.09
N MET A 459 30.86 -10.98 -8.49
CA MET A 459 31.30 -11.81 -7.38
C MET A 459 31.79 -13.21 -7.78
N GLY A 460 31.62 -13.65 -9.03
CA GLY A 460 32.08 -14.98 -9.43
C GLY A 460 32.68 -15.11 -10.83
N GLY A 461 32.91 -16.36 -11.22
CA GLY A 461 33.66 -16.73 -12.42
C GLY A 461 32.82 -16.88 -13.70
N ASN A 462 31.56 -16.44 -13.68
CA ASN A 462 30.64 -16.60 -14.82
C ASN A 462 30.92 -15.63 -15.97
N ASN A 463 31.84 -14.68 -15.76
CA ASN A 463 32.25 -13.66 -16.73
C ASN A 463 31.06 -12.97 -17.43
N PRO A 464 30.06 -12.44 -16.69
CA PRO A 464 28.97 -11.70 -17.29
C PRO A 464 29.46 -10.38 -17.89
N ASN A 465 28.57 -9.72 -18.60
CA ASN A 465 28.80 -8.39 -19.13
C ASN A 465 28.56 -7.32 -18.06
N GLY A 466 29.22 -6.18 -18.21
CA GLY A 466 29.00 -5.01 -17.38
C GLY A 466 27.74 -4.26 -17.80
N ILE A 467 27.91 -3.26 -18.66
CA ILE A 467 26.83 -2.45 -19.24
C ILE A 467 26.64 -2.85 -20.71
N VAL A 468 25.39 -3.19 -21.07
CA VAL A 468 24.98 -3.51 -22.44
C VAL A 468 23.95 -2.48 -22.90
N VAL A 469 24.26 -1.74 -23.97
CA VAL A 469 23.33 -0.85 -24.68
C VAL A 469 23.21 -1.33 -26.12
N ASN A 470 22.30 -2.28 -26.35
CA ASN A 470 22.11 -2.95 -27.63
C ASN A 470 20.70 -3.57 -27.73
N GLY A 471 20.09 -3.46 -28.91
CA GLY A 471 18.80 -4.06 -29.21
C GLY A 471 18.86 -5.57 -29.50
N VAL A 472 17.71 -6.22 -29.59
CA VAL A 472 17.53 -7.63 -29.94
C VAL A 472 17.29 -7.71 -31.45
N GLY A 473 18.37 -7.83 -32.21
CA GLY A 473 18.34 -7.98 -33.67
C GLY A 473 18.42 -6.66 -34.43
N THR A 474 17.35 -5.87 -34.49
CA THR A 474 17.25 -4.72 -35.42
C THR A 474 17.70 -3.38 -34.85
N ASN A 475 17.88 -3.27 -33.52
CA ASN A 475 18.21 -2.01 -32.81
C ASN A 475 17.20 -0.88 -33.01
N ALA A 476 16.03 -1.14 -33.62
CA ALA A 476 15.02 -0.13 -33.87
C ALA A 476 14.42 0.48 -32.59
N SER A 477 14.67 -0.15 -31.44
CA SER A 477 14.17 0.27 -30.14
C SER A 477 15.07 1.28 -29.42
N LEU A 478 16.28 1.53 -29.93
CA LEU A 478 17.23 2.49 -29.37
C LEU A 478 17.28 3.77 -30.21
N GLY A 479 17.05 4.92 -29.56
CA GLY A 479 17.20 6.24 -30.15
C GLY A 479 18.51 6.91 -29.74
N ALA A 480 18.71 8.15 -30.18
CA ALA A 480 19.95 8.88 -29.95
C ALA A 480 20.14 9.32 -28.49
N ASN A 481 21.36 9.80 -28.20
CA ASN A 481 21.74 10.50 -26.97
C ASN A 481 21.69 9.67 -25.69
N ILE A 482 22.01 8.39 -25.75
CA ILE A 482 22.29 7.61 -24.53
C ILE A 482 23.72 7.93 -24.08
N GLN A 483 23.89 8.27 -22.81
CA GLN A 483 25.17 8.60 -22.19
C GLN A 483 25.55 7.52 -21.19
N VAL A 484 26.80 7.02 -21.26
CA VAL A 484 27.36 6.08 -20.29
C VAL A 484 28.60 6.71 -19.68
N LEU A 485 28.55 7.06 -18.39
CA LEU A 485 29.55 7.91 -17.75
C LEU A 485 30.04 7.31 -16.43
N ASP A 486 31.34 7.30 -16.19
CA ASP A 486 31.96 7.14 -14.87
C ASP A 486 31.43 5.94 -14.04
N THR A 487 31.32 4.78 -14.68
CA THR A 487 30.94 3.54 -13.98
C THR A 487 32.18 2.82 -13.48
N THR A 488 32.18 2.45 -12.20
CA THR A 488 33.22 1.63 -11.57
C THR A 488 32.92 0.14 -11.76
N PHE A 489 33.95 -0.65 -12.09
CA PHE A 489 33.87 -2.10 -12.28
C PHE A 489 34.82 -2.77 -11.30
N LEU A 490 34.31 -3.71 -10.51
CA LEU A 490 35.05 -4.49 -9.53
C LEU A 490 34.84 -5.99 -9.82
N GLY A 491 35.91 -6.77 -9.79
CA GLY A 491 35.86 -8.20 -10.15
C GLY A 491 36.05 -8.46 -11.65
N SER A 492 35.74 -9.68 -12.07
CA SER A 492 36.02 -10.18 -13.42
C SER A 492 34.78 -10.15 -14.30
N PHE A 493 34.83 -9.33 -15.35
CA PHE A 493 33.77 -9.24 -16.37
C PHE A 493 34.27 -9.88 -17.66
N GLY A 494 33.39 -10.58 -18.38
CA GLY A 494 33.70 -11.05 -19.74
C GLY A 494 33.87 -9.88 -20.70
N THR A 495 32.96 -8.90 -20.63
CA THR A 495 33.07 -7.63 -21.36
C THR A 495 32.43 -6.51 -20.53
N LYS A 496 33.18 -5.43 -20.25
CA LYS A 496 32.68 -4.31 -19.44
C LYS A 496 31.60 -3.49 -20.16
N PHE A 497 31.75 -3.30 -21.47
CA PHE A 497 30.85 -2.48 -22.28
C PHE A 497 30.52 -3.15 -23.61
N ILE A 498 29.23 -3.26 -23.92
CA ILE A 498 28.76 -3.66 -25.25
C ILE A 498 27.79 -2.60 -25.74
N PHE A 499 28.23 -1.81 -26.72
CA PHE A 499 27.41 -0.74 -27.29
C PHE A 499 27.09 -1.01 -28.76
N LYS A 500 25.94 -0.51 -29.20
CA LYS A 500 25.66 -0.32 -30.61
C LYS A 500 26.31 0.98 -31.12
N ALA A 501 26.92 0.90 -32.30
CA ALA A 501 27.53 2.04 -32.99
C ALA A 501 26.54 3.21 -33.18
N ALA A 502 27.05 4.44 -33.02
CA ALA A 502 26.35 5.72 -33.20
C ALA A 502 25.28 6.12 -32.16
N THR A 503 24.92 5.24 -31.21
CA THR A 503 23.87 5.51 -30.21
C THR A 503 24.42 6.16 -28.93
N VAL A 504 25.58 5.70 -28.46
CA VAL A 504 26.08 5.98 -27.10
C VAL A 504 27.22 7.00 -27.09
N THR A 505 27.08 8.07 -26.32
CA THR A 505 28.24 8.89 -25.91
C THR A 505 28.80 8.33 -24.61
N TRP A 506 30.10 8.06 -24.57
CA TRP A 506 30.71 7.29 -23.50
C TRP A 506 31.87 8.05 -22.85
N ARG A 507 31.95 8.01 -21.51
CA ARG A 507 33.10 8.50 -20.73
C ARG A 507 33.57 7.43 -19.76
N GLN A 508 34.85 7.06 -19.85
CA GLN A 508 35.51 6.19 -18.86
C GLN A 508 36.89 6.70 -18.48
N LEU A 509 37.07 7.10 -17.22
CA LEU A 509 38.35 7.63 -16.72
C LEU A 509 39.21 6.60 -15.98
N MET A 510 38.66 5.42 -15.68
CA MET A 510 39.47 4.32 -15.17
C MET A 510 40.32 3.70 -16.27
N PRO A 511 41.54 3.22 -15.97
CA PRO A 511 42.43 2.62 -16.96
C PRO A 511 41.79 1.47 -17.74
N MET A 512 41.83 1.60 -19.06
CA MET A 512 41.50 0.54 -20.02
C MET A 512 42.67 0.33 -20.98
N THR A 513 42.78 -0.86 -21.56
CA THR A 513 43.73 -1.11 -22.64
C THR A 513 43.25 -0.46 -23.94
N THR A 514 44.19 -0.13 -24.80
CA THR A 514 43.91 0.43 -26.13
C THR A 514 43.08 -0.53 -26.98
N ALA A 515 43.30 -1.85 -26.82
CA ALA A 515 42.52 -2.88 -27.48
C ALA A 515 41.04 -2.87 -27.03
N GLU A 516 40.78 -2.77 -25.72
CA GLU A 516 39.42 -2.65 -25.19
C GLU A 516 38.72 -1.39 -25.71
N ILE A 517 39.42 -0.24 -25.72
CA ILE A 517 38.85 1.04 -26.20
C ILE A 517 38.50 0.97 -27.70
N ASN A 518 39.40 0.43 -28.52
CA ASN A 518 39.20 0.34 -29.96
C ASN A 518 38.09 -0.65 -30.35
N ALA A 519 37.76 -1.62 -29.50
CA ALA A 519 36.64 -2.53 -29.70
C ALA A 519 35.27 -1.88 -29.41
N ILE A 520 35.23 -0.72 -28.72
CA ILE A 520 33.98 -0.08 -28.31
C ILE A 520 33.40 0.80 -29.43
N ALA A 521 32.20 0.44 -29.86
CA ALA A 521 31.42 1.16 -30.86
C ALA A 521 30.68 2.38 -30.27
N ALA A 522 31.40 3.33 -29.68
CA ALA A 522 30.81 4.56 -29.13
C ALA A 522 30.54 5.61 -30.23
N ARG A 523 29.90 6.74 -29.88
CA ARG A 523 29.70 7.93 -30.73
C ARG A 523 30.89 8.87 -30.64
N ASP A 524 31.10 9.69 -31.66
CA ASP A 524 32.07 10.79 -31.60
C ASP A 524 31.74 11.75 -30.43
N GLY A 525 32.79 12.27 -29.80
CA GLY A 525 32.71 13.01 -28.53
C GLY A 525 32.93 12.14 -27.29
N SER A 526 33.02 10.81 -27.44
CA SER A 526 33.33 9.90 -26.33
C SER A 526 34.77 10.03 -25.86
N ILE A 527 35.00 9.85 -24.55
CA ILE A 527 36.29 10.04 -23.87
C ILE A 527 36.65 8.75 -23.11
N ALA A 528 37.90 8.30 -23.21
CA ALA A 528 38.38 7.17 -22.44
C ALA A 528 39.82 7.40 -21.96
N TYR A 529 40.20 6.87 -20.80
CA TYR A 529 41.60 6.81 -20.37
C TYR A 529 42.21 5.47 -20.79
N ALA A 530 43.14 5.52 -21.74
CA ALA A 530 43.92 4.37 -22.17
C ALA A 530 45.14 4.22 -21.27
N GLY A 531 45.20 3.20 -20.41
CA GLY A 531 46.31 2.98 -19.48
C GLY A 531 47.62 2.57 -20.14
N ASP A 532 47.56 2.04 -21.36
CA ASP A 532 48.71 1.65 -22.19
C ASP A 532 48.83 2.53 -23.46
N GLY A 533 48.08 3.63 -23.53
CA GLY A 533 48.01 4.47 -24.72
C GLY A 533 49.27 5.31 -24.96
N GLN A 534 49.65 5.46 -26.22
CA GLN A 534 50.74 6.32 -26.68
C GLN A 534 50.25 7.26 -27.79
N SER A 535 50.82 8.46 -27.87
CA SER A 535 50.82 9.23 -29.12
C SER A 535 51.84 8.62 -30.08
N ASP A 536 51.44 8.29 -31.29
CA ASP A 536 52.33 7.72 -32.31
C ASP A 536 53.44 8.68 -32.79
N GLY A 537 53.46 9.94 -32.29
CA GLY A 537 54.47 10.96 -32.59
C GLY A 537 54.47 11.42 -34.05
N SER A 538 53.63 10.85 -34.91
CA SER A 538 53.66 11.04 -36.36
C SER A 538 52.81 12.23 -36.84
N GLY A 539 52.16 12.92 -35.90
CA GLY A 539 51.13 13.93 -36.18
C GLY A 539 49.77 13.32 -36.52
N ASN A 540 49.73 12.02 -36.84
CA ASN A 540 48.51 11.25 -37.04
C ASN A 540 47.98 10.82 -35.67
N ARG A 541 47.05 11.57 -35.09
CA ARG A 541 46.70 11.48 -33.65
C ARG A 541 46.01 10.18 -33.20
N VAL A 542 46.18 9.05 -33.88
CA VAL A 542 45.53 7.76 -33.61
C VAL A 542 46.03 7.15 -32.28
N LEU A 543 45.11 6.56 -31.51
CA LEU A 543 45.42 5.85 -30.27
C LEU A 543 46.11 4.51 -30.56
N THR A 544 47.35 4.35 -30.10
CA THR A 544 48.13 3.10 -30.18
C THR A 544 48.56 2.61 -28.80
N ALA A 545 48.82 1.30 -28.67
CA ALA A 545 49.33 0.71 -27.43
C ALA A 545 50.85 0.94 -27.27
N GLY A 546 51.36 0.85 -26.03
CA GLY A 546 52.79 0.88 -25.71
C GLY A 546 53.27 2.07 -24.87
N GLY A 547 52.37 2.96 -24.44
CA GLY A 547 52.71 4.16 -23.66
C GLY A 547 52.42 4.05 -22.16
N VAL A 548 52.69 5.13 -21.43
CA VAL A 548 52.45 5.27 -19.97
C VAL A 548 50.98 5.60 -19.62
N GLY A 549 50.16 5.78 -20.65
CA GLY A 549 48.74 6.08 -20.54
C GLY A 549 48.39 7.50 -20.99
N THR A 550 47.20 7.66 -21.56
CA THR A 550 46.70 8.94 -22.07
C THR A 550 45.18 9.01 -22.13
N LEU A 551 44.64 10.22 -22.08
CA LEU A 551 43.25 10.46 -22.44
C LEU A 551 43.08 10.36 -23.96
N ALA A 552 42.01 9.70 -24.38
CA ALA A 552 41.60 9.52 -25.76
C ALA A 552 40.23 10.14 -25.99
N LEU A 553 40.04 10.72 -27.17
CA LEU A 553 38.80 11.30 -27.66
C LEU A 553 38.44 10.67 -29.00
N ARG A 554 37.20 10.21 -29.13
CA ARG A 554 36.67 9.69 -30.40
C ARG A 554 36.23 10.83 -31.31
N ARG A 555 36.83 10.96 -32.48
CA ARG A 555 36.48 11.94 -33.53
C ARG A 555 36.59 11.31 -34.90
N ALA A 556 35.65 11.60 -35.79
CA ALA A 556 35.59 11.02 -37.13
C ALA A 556 35.68 9.48 -37.10
N SER A 557 35.00 8.85 -36.13
CA SER A 557 35.01 7.40 -35.91
C SER A 557 36.36 6.76 -35.56
N ILE A 558 37.37 7.56 -35.20
CA ILE A 558 38.69 7.09 -34.78
C ILE A 558 38.97 7.57 -33.35
N TRP A 559 39.58 6.71 -32.53
CA TRP A 559 40.11 7.11 -31.23
C TRP A 559 41.42 7.84 -31.40
N SER A 560 41.50 9.04 -30.81
CA SER A 560 42.66 9.91 -30.93
C SER A 560 43.15 10.40 -29.58
N VAL A 561 44.45 10.63 -29.45
CA VAL A 561 45.05 11.14 -28.20
C VAL A 561 44.62 12.59 -27.95
N MET A 562 44.17 12.88 -26.73
CA MET A 562 43.78 14.22 -26.27
C MET A 562 45.05 14.92 -25.72
N ILE A 563 45.42 16.06 -26.31
CA ILE A 563 46.56 16.90 -25.88
C ILE A 563 46.08 17.96 -24.90
#